data_AF-A0AAE1CBW7-F1
#
_entry.id   AF-A0AAE1CBW7-F1
#
_cell.length_a   1.000
_cell.length_b   1.000
_cell.length_c   1.000
_cell.angle_alpha   90.00
_cell.angle_beta   90.00
_cell.angle_gamma   90.00
#
_symmetry.space_group_name_H-M   'P 1'
#
loop_
_entity.id
_entity.type
_entity.pdbx_description
1 polymer ?
#
loop_
_entity_poly.entity_id
_entity_poly.type
_entity_poly.pdbx_seq_one_letter_code
_entity_poly.pdbx_strand_id
1 'polypeptide(L)'
;MSDSTLLSALSAYPAVIALLPAVAAVLLTDRGWNAMSSTARRTRATVRPSEGTCARRFWADLADGPLHVCGTPPWPAQCHGQIHVRGKTCWERTLTAVLNHWISSEPELEPKPSGLPLSKEFLHVDASIIRAFIIMATQDDWLPRRVSPDARDVHIGDVVINRQVVKRPDGERDIVVLHLQGQLRRTLSKDHLQRLLDGGPPLSQDPWRQSIFSNDDISRGGWIIGIGLEPTWDSKKAFVPVYVDSVQYKGQRGSLFWRSIDRITHMLSDIWLPAFEGSSPAGDKVKKAIEALKFMRERETESGAQNIFPASLPATPTSAQKRMIIDHFNGPPILAESGFPQFRNEWEPLVPMVLAAAVEGTMRCLAYFKNPGREMHLLMPSGVLDSGDLYIRGC
;
A
#
# COMPACT_ATOMS: atom_id res chain seq x y z
N MET A 1 4.25 61.11 -55.42
CA MET A 1 4.04 60.24 -54.24
C MET A 1 2.54 60.19 -54.01
N SER A 2 1.97 58.99 -54.03
CA SER A 2 0.53 58.73 -54.20
C SER A 2 -0.26 58.82 -52.90
N ASP A 3 -1.43 59.47 -52.96
CA ASP A 3 -2.43 59.64 -51.88
C ASP A 3 -3.09 58.33 -51.38
N SER A 4 -2.69 57.18 -51.92
CA SER A 4 -3.22 55.87 -51.57
C SER A 4 -2.76 55.35 -50.20
N THR A 5 -1.73 55.95 -49.59
CA THR A 5 -1.13 55.45 -48.34
C THR A 5 -1.74 56.07 -47.07
N LEU A 6 -2.44 57.21 -47.19
CA LEU A 6 -3.05 57.90 -46.04
C LEU A 6 -4.46 57.38 -45.69
N LEU A 7 -5.19 56.86 -46.68
CA LEU A 7 -6.55 56.32 -46.45
C LEU A 7 -6.56 54.91 -45.85
N SER A 8 -5.48 54.11 -45.97
CA SER A 8 -5.39 52.81 -45.31
C SER A 8 -5.04 52.91 -43.81
N ALA A 9 -4.40 54.01 -43.39
CA ALA A 9 -4.05 54.25 -41.98
C ALA A 9 -5.26 54.71 -41.14
N LEU A 10 -6.23 55.40 -41.76
CA LEU A 10 -7.43 55.92 -41.08
C LEU A 10 -8.54 54.87 -40.89
N SER A 11 -8.59 53.80 -41.68
CA SER A 11 -9.56 52.71 -41.49
C SER A 11 -9.11 51.68 -40.44
N ALA A 12 -7.80 51.61 -40.13
CA ALA A 12 -7.26 50.72 -39.11
C ALA A 12 -7.54 51.22 -37.68
N TYR A 13 -7.62 52.54 -37.46
CA TYR A 13 -7.84 53.15 -36.14
C TYR A 13 -9.19 52.81 -35.49
N PRO A 14 -10.35 52.96 -36.18
CA PRO A 14 -11.64 52.59 -35.59
C PRO A 14 -11.79 51.08 -35.41
N ALA A 15 -11.13 50.26 -36.25
CA ALA A 15 -11.11 48.81 -36.09
C ALA A 15 -10.37 48.37 -34.82
N VAL A 16 -9.24 49.01 -34.49
CA VAL A 16 -8.47 48.75 -33.25
C VAL A 16 -9.24 49.24 -32.01
N ILE A 17 -9.90 50.39 -32.09
CA ILE A 17 -10.70 50.94 -30.97
C ILE A 17 -11.97 50.13 -30.72
N ALA A 18 -12.63 49.58 -31.75
CA ALA A 18 -13.78 48.70 -31.59
C ALA A 18 -13.40 47.27 -31.13
N LEU A 19 -12.17 46.83 -31.40
CA LEU A 19 -11.67 45.54 -30.97
C LEU A 19 -11.50 45.46 -29.45
N LEU A 20 -11.04 46.54 -28.81
CA LEU A 20 -10.76 46.54 -27.37
C LEU A 20 -12.01 46.32 -26.50
N PRO A 21 -13.15 46.99 -26.72
CA PRO A 21 -14.41 46.72 -26.03
C PRO A 21 -14.98 45.34 -26.35
N ALA A 22 -14.84 44.85 -27.59
CA ALA A 22 -15.33 43.53 -27.98
C ALA A 22 -14.52 42.41 -27.31
N VAL A 23 -13.18 42.55 -27.28
CA VAL A 23 -12.28 41.64 -26.55
C VAL A 23 -12.54 41.74 -25.05
N ALA A 24 -12.78 42.93 -24.49
CA ALA A 24 -13.17 43.11 -23.09
C ALA A 24 -14.53 42.46 -22.78
N ALA A 25 -15.53 42.60 -23.64
CA ALA A 25 -16.84 41.98 -23.47
C ALA A 25 -16.75 40.44 -23.52
N VAL A 26 -15.90 39.88 -24.39
CA VAL A 26 -15.61 38.44 -24.42
C VAL A 26 -14.86 38.02 -23.15
N LEU A 27 -13.84 38.77 -22.71
CA LEU A 27 -13.07 38.56 -21.47
C LEU A 27 -13.95 38.53 -20.21
N LEU A 28 -15.02 39.31 -20.18
CA LEU A 28 -15.93 39.41 -19.04
C LEU A 28 -16.95 38.26 -18.96
N THR A 29 -16.98 37.36 -19.94
CA THR A 29 -17.79 36.14 -19.89
C THR A 29 -16.94 34.93 -19.51
N ASP A 30 -17.48 34.02 -18.70
CA ASP A 30 -16.80 32.76 -18.36
C ASP A 30 -16.40 31.96 -19.62
N ARG A 31 -17.27 31.97 -20.63
CA ARG A 31 -17.00 31.30 -21.92
C ARG A 31 -15.83 31.93 -22.66
N GLY A 32 -15.75 33.26 -22.73
CA GLY A 32 -14.65 33.95 -23.40
C GLY A 32 -13.33 33.80 -22.65
N TRP A 33 -13.34 33.94 -21.31
CA TRP A 33 -12.16 33.68 -20.48
C TRP A 33 -11.64 32.24 -20.64
N ASN A 34 -12.53 31.25 -20.66
CA ASN A 34 -12.17 29.85 -20.90
C ASN A 34 -11.61 29.62 -22.32
N ALA A 35 -12.16 30.29 -23.33
CA ALA A 35 -11.67 30.20 -24.71
C ALA A 35 -10.27 30.82 -24.89
N MET A 36 -10.00 31.97 -24.25
CA MET A 36 -8.68 32.59 -24.29
C MET A 36 -7.66 31.85 -23.45
N SER A 37 -8.02 31.38 -22.25
CA SER A 37 -7.09 30.59 -21.44
C SER A 37 -6.72 29.28 -22.14
N SER A 38 -7.68 28.63 -22.80
CA SER A 38 -7.45 27.47 -23.67
C SER A 38 -6.54 27.80 -24.86
N THR A 39 -6.82 28.88 -25.58
CA THR A 39 -6.01 29.32 -26.72
C THR A 39 -4.58 29.67 -26.30
N ALA A 40 -4.42 30.49 -25.26
CA ALA A 40 -3.13 30.87 -24.71
C ALA A 40 -2.34 29.64 -24.24
N ARG A 41 -3.01 28.67 -23.59
CA ARG A 41 -2.41 27.39 -23.21
C ARG A 41 -1.92 26.62 -24.43
N ARG A 42 -2.75 26.47 -25.47
CA ARG A 42 -2.37 25.77 -26.71
C ARG A 42 -1.19 26.46 -27.40
N THR A 43 -1.25 27.76 -27.60
CA THR A 43 -0.14 28.53 -28.19
C THR A 43 1.15 28.33 -27.40
N ARG A 44 1.06 28.40 -26.07
CA ARG A 44 2.23 28.19 -25.21
C ARG A 44 2.78 26.77 -25.31
N ALA A 45 1.92 25.75 -25.32
CA ALA A 45 2.32 24.36 -25.51
C ALA A 45 2.90 24.11 -26.92
N THR A 46 2.43 24.82 -27.95
CA THR A 46 3.02 24.74 -29.30
C THR A 46 4.39 25.40 -29.36
N VAL A 47 4.56 26.57 -28.74
CA VAL A 47 5.84 27.31 -28.71
C VAL A 47 6.85 26.62 -27.79
N ARG A 48 6.39 25.99 -26.70
CA ARG A 48 7.21 25.25 -25.73
C ARG A 48 6.60 23.87 -25.47
N PRO A 49 6.83 22.89 -26.37
CA PRO A 49 6.26 21.54 -26.26
C PRO A 49 6.52 20.87 -24.91
N SER A 50 7.71 21.08 -24.33
CA SER A 50 8.07 20.53 -23.01
C SER A 50 7.22 21.05 -21.85
N GLU A 51 6.63 22.25 -21.95
CA GLU A 51 5.71 22.77 -20.94
C GLU A 51 4.29 22.19 -21.08
N GLY A 52 3.96 21.70 -22.28
CA GLY A 52 2.68 21.08 -22.63
C GLY A 52 2.57 19.61 -22.26
N THR A 53 3.65 18.98 -21.84
CA THR A 53 3.69 17.56 -21.47
C THR A 53 4.03 17.36 -19.99
N CYS A 54 3.75 16.16 -19.49
CA CYS A 54 4.23 15.66 -18.20
C CYS A 54 4.80 14.26 -18.37
N ALA A 55 5.69 13.88 -17.45
CA ALA A 55 6.21 12.52 -17.39
C ALA A 55 5.13 11.57 -16.87
N ARG A 56 5.15 10.30 -17.30
CA ARG A 56 4.27 9.22 -16.86
C ARG A 56 5.09 8.05 -16.33
N ARG A 57 4.72 7.56 -15.13
CA ARG A 57 5.31 6.37 -14.50
C ARG A 57 4.26 5.62 -13.70
N PHE A 58 3.90 4.44 -14.16
CA PHE A 58 2.94 3.55 -13.51
C PHE A 58 3.65 2.35 -12.88
N TRP A 59 2.92 1.63 -12.05
CA TRP A 59 3.36 0.41 -11.40
C TRP A 59 3.81 -0.66 -12.40
N ALA A 60 3.16 -0.72 -13.56
CA ALA A 60 3.55 -1.59 -14.67
C ALA A 60 4.96 -1.30 -15.19
N ASP A 61 5.44 -0.06 -15.06
CA ASP A 61 6.74 0.40 -15.56
C ASP A 61 7.91 0.07 -14.62
N LEU A 62 7.65 -0.50 -13.43
CA LEU A 62 8.66 -0.99 -12.50
C LEU A 62 9.15 -2.40 -12.91
N ALA A 63 10.45 -2.64 -12.81
CA ALA A 63 11.01 -3.97 -13.04
C ALA A 63 10.64 -4.93 -11.91
N ASP A 64 10.62 -6.23 -12.22
CA ASP A 64 10.47 -7.26 -11.19
C ASP A 64 11.70 -7.32 -10.27
N GLY A 65 11.50 -7.85 -9.07
CA GLY A 65 12.54 -7.93 -8.04
C GLY A 65 12.49 -6.75 -7.05
N PRO A 66 13.63 -6.34 -6.47
CA PRO A 66 13.67 -5.24 -5.50
C PRO A 66 13.19 -3.93 -6.12
N LEU A 67 12.32 -3.20 -5.42
CA LEU A 67 11.82 -1.89 -5.84
C LEU A 67 12.86 -0.77 -5.65
N HIS A 68 13.77 -0.99 -4.70
CA HIS A 68 14.91 -0.14 -4.46
C HIS A 68 16.20 -0.95 -4.52
N VAL A 69 17.16 -0.46 -5.28
CA VAL A 69 18.53 -0.96 -5.33
C VAL A 69 19.46 0.19 -4.98
N CYS A 70 20.21 0.05 -3.89
CA CYS A 70 21.31 0.98 -3.63
C CYS A 70 22.35 0.82 -4.75
N GLY A 71 22.82 1.94 -5.32
CA GLY A 71 23.97 1.92 -6.22
C GLY A 71 25.19 1.26 -5.58
N THR A 72 26.18 0.92 -6.40
CA THR A 72 27.36 0.14 -5.98
C THR A 72 28.01 0.69 -4.69
N PRO A 73 28.47 -0.19 -3.78
CA PRO A 73 29.13 0.18 -2.53
C PRO A 73 30.22 1.24 -2.75
N PRO A 74 30.44 2.18 -1.81
CA PRO A 74 30.50 1.86 -0.37
C PRO A 74 29.43 2.39 0.61
N TRP A 75 28.39 3.15 0.21
CA TRP A 75 27.59 3.89 1.22
C TRP A 75 26.07 3.70 1.13
N PRO A 76 25.53 2.53 1.56
CA PRO A 76 24.08 2.33 1.74
C PRO A 76 23.42 3.42 2.60
N ALA A 77 24.14 3.94 3.60
CA ALA A 77 23.68 5.01 4.48
C ALA A 77 23.41 6.35 3.74
N GLN A 78 24.17 6.64 2.66
CA GLN A 78 23.94 7.84 1.85
C GLN A 78 22.71 7.71 0.95
N CYS A 79 22.34 6.47 0.57
CA CYS A 79 21.16 6.21 -0.25
C CYS A 79 19.87 6.37 0.58
N HIS A 80 19.87 5.85 1.81
CA HIS A 80 18.68 5.87 2.69
C HIS A 80 18.50 7.19 3.45
N GLY A 81 19.55 8.00 3.56
CA GLY A 81 19.53 9.30 4.23
C GLY A 81 19.29 10.50 3.31
N GLN A 82 18.95 10.30 2.03
CA GLN A 82 18.71 11.42 1.12
C GLN A 82 17.49 12.22 1.58
N ILE A 83 17.73 13.47 1.95
CA ILE A 83 16.69 14.41 2.33
C ILE A 83 16.09 15.00 1.05
N HIS A 84 14.77 15.19 1.04
CA HIS A 84 14.06 15.93 0.00
C HIS A 84 14.75 17.28 -0.30
N VAL A 85 15.23 17.44 -1.54
CA VAL A 85 15.84 18.69 -2.02
C VAL A 85 14.82 19.43 -2.88
N ARG A 86 14.53 20.69 -2.54
CA ARG A 86 13.58 21.53 -3.31
C ARG A 86 14.09 21.72 -4.75
N GLY A 87 13.21 21.52 -5.72
CA GLY A 87 13.43 21.75 -7.14
C GLY A 87 12.25 21.28 -8.01
N LYS A 88 12.29 21.62 -9.30
CA LYS A 88 11.21 21.35 -10.26
C LYS A 88 10.88 19.86 -10.40
N THR A 89 11.90 19.00 -10.25
CA THR A 89 11.77 17.54 -10.19
C THR A 89 12.07 17.01 -8.78
N CYS A 90 11.72 17.72 -7.71
CA CYS A 90 11.98 17.22 -6.34
C CYS A 90 11.31 15.86 -6.06
N TRP A 91 10.23 15.56 -6.78
CA TRP A 91 9.59 14.24 -6.80
C TRP A 91 10.50 13.16 -7.39
N GLU A 92 11.38 13.47 -8.35
CA GLU A 92 12.28 12.49 -8.96
C GLU A 92 13.21 11.96 -7.89
N ARG A 93 13.87 12.82 -7.11
CA ARG A 93 14.72 12.39 -6.00
C ARG A 93 13.93 11.69 -4.89
N THR A 94 12.75 12.17 -4.55
CA THR A 94 11.95 11.59 -3.45
C THR A 94 11.38 10.21 -3.83
N LEU A 95 10.85 10.09 -5.03
CA LEU A 95 10.29 8.85 -5.55
C LEU A 95 11.41 7.88 -5.91
N THR A 96 12.46 8.30 -6.62
CA THR A 96 13.60 7.42 -6.95
C THR A 96 14.41 7.00 -5.73
N ALA A 97 14.48 7.80 -4.66
CA ALA A 97 15.05 7.34 -3.40
C ALA A 97 14.33 6.11 -2.83
N VAL A 98 13.05 5.90 -3.19
CA VAL A 98 12.23 4.78 -2.71
C VAL A 98 11.96 3.71 -3.78
N LEU A 99 11.77 4.12 -5.04
CA LEU A 99 11.41 3.33 -6.21
C LEU A 99 12.34 3.71 -7.37
N ASN A 100 13.48 3.03 -7.53
CA ASN A 100 14.46 3.34 -8.59
C ASN A 100 14.64 2.24 -9.64
N HIS A 101 14.00 1.09 -9.47
CA HIS A 101 14.16 -0.03 -10.39
C HIS A 101 13.09 -0.01 -11.49
N TRP A 102 13.19 0.97 -12.39
CA TRP A 102 12.28 1.14 -13.52
C TRP A 102 12.74 0.31 -14.73
N ILE A 103 11.80 -0.21 -15.52
CA ILE A 103 12.09 -0.96 -16.76
C ILE A 103 12.81 -0.07 -17.78
N SER A 104 12.31 1.16 -17.95
CA SER A 104 12.93 2.20 -18.77
C SER A 104 13.52 3.30 -17.88
N SER A 105 14.71 3.81 -18.17
CA SER A 105 15.26 4.99 -17.50
C SER A 105 14.53 6.27 -17.90
N GLU A 106 13.98 6.34 -19.10
CA GLU A 106 13.24 7.50 -19.60
C GLU A 106 11.73 7.34 -19.34
N PRO A 107 11.08 8.32 -18.69
CA PRO A 107 9.64 8.30 -18.53
C PRO A 107 8.94 8.55 -19.87
N GLU A 108 7.79 7.94 -20.06
CA GLU A 108 6.92 8.29 -21.18
C GLU A 108 6.38 9.71 -20.99
N LEU A 109 6.23 10.46 -22.08
CA LEU A 109 5.67 11.80 -22.06
C LEU A 109 4.24 11.78 -22.53
N GLU A 110 3.34 12.41 -21.76
CA GLU A 110 1.93 12.53 -22.09
C GLU A 110 1.48 14.01 -22.08
N PRO A 111 0.38 14.36 -22.76
CA PRO A 111 -0.18 15.71 -22.72
C PRO A 111 -0.63 16.11 -21.31
N LYS A 112 -0.21 17.30 -20.87
CA LYS A 112 -0.56 17.84 -19.55
C LYS A 112 -2.03 18.27 -19.50
N PRO A 113 -2.85 17.73 -18.56
CA PRO A 113 -4.26 18.10 -18.43
C PRO A 113 -4.48 19.61 -18.30
N SER A 114 -5.58 20.10 -18.88
CA SER A 114 -5.93 21.52 -18.96
C SER A 114 -5.99 22.23 -17.61
N GLY A 115 -6.35 21.52 -16.53
CA GLY A 115 -6.40 22.02 -15.15
C GLY A 115 -5.04 22.23 -14.47
N LEU A 116 -3.94 21.69 -15.02
CA LEU A 116 -2.60 21.81 -14.42
C LEU A 116 -1.80 22.96 -15.03
N PRO A 117 -1.07 23.77 -14.24
CA PRO A 117 -0.27 24.88 -14.76
C PRO A 117 0.86 24.41 -15.68
N LEU A 118 0.96 24.99 -16.89
CA LEU A 118 2.00 24.65 -17.87
C LEU A 118 3.43 24.87 -17.35
N SER A 119 3.62 25.91 -16.55
CA SER A 119 4.94 26.31 -16.05
C SER A 119 5.52 25.40 -14.96
N LYS A 120 4.73 24.43 -14.45
CA LYS A 120 5.17 23.46 -13.45
C LYS A 120 5.31 22.09 -14.07
N GLU A 121 6.25 21.32 -13.54
CA GLU A 121 6.47 19.94 -13.90
C GLU A 121 5.63 19.02 -13.00
N PHE A 122 5.11 17.96 -13.62
CA PHE A 122 4.28 16.96 -12.99
C PHE A 122 4.70 15.57 -13.47
N LEU A 123 4.52 14.59 -12.59
CA LEU A 123 4.63 13.18 -12.89
C LEU A 123 3.25 12.52 -12.72
N HIS A 124 2.68 11.98 -13.79
CA HIS A 124 1.47 11.17 -13.74
C HIS A 124 1.82 9.77 -13.20
N VAL A 125 1.12 9.35 -12.15
CA VAL A 125 1.32 8.06 -11.49
C VAL A 125 -0.02 7.37 -11.23
N ASP A 126 0.03 6.08 -10.91
CA ASP A 126 -1.13 5.35 -10.39
C ASP A 126 -1.14 5.29 -8.86
N ALA A 127 -2.25 4.82 -8.30
CA ALA A 127 -2.43 4.71 -6.84
C ALA A 127 -1.44 3.71 -6.22
N SER A 128 -1.04 2.68 -6.95
CA SER A 128 -0.10 1.66 -6.48
C SER A 128 1.27 2.25 -6.20
N ILE A 129 1.78 3.16 -7.05
CA ILE A 129 3.02 3.90 -6.81
C ILE A 129 2.95 4.71 -5.50
N ILE A 130 1.84 5.42 -5.24
CA ILE A 130 1.66 6.21 -4.01
C ILE A 130 1.60 5.32 -2.77
N ARG A 131 0.80 4.24 -2.82
CA ARG A 131 0.69 3.29 -1.70
C ARG A 131 2.03 2.61 -1.40
N ALA A 132 2.76 2.23 -2.46
CA ALA A 132 4.09 1.65 -2.35
C ALA A 132 5.07 2.60 -1.67
N PHE A 133 5.09 3.86 -2.10
CA PHE A 133 5.91 4.90 -1.47
C PHE A 133 5.62 5.01 0.04
N ILE A 134 4.35 5.09 0.44
CA ILE A 134 3.97 5.18 1.86
C ILE A 134 4.44 3.94 2.64
N ILE A 135 4.19 2.74 2.11
CA ILE A 135 4.59 1.49 2.76
C ILE A 135 6.10 1.39 2.90
N MET A 136 6.88 1.89 1.95
CA MET A 136 8.35 1.81 2.02
C MET A 136 8.98 2.95 2.83
N ALA A 137 8.29 4.09 2.99
CA ALA A 137 8.82 5.29 3.63
C ALA A 137 8.30 5.57 5.05
N THR A 138 7.23 4.91 5.50
CA THR A 138 6.69 5.11 6.86
C THR A 138 7.63 4.48 7.90
N GLN A 139 7.82 5.12 9.05
CA GLN A 139 8.68 4.61 10.14
C GLN A 139 8.09 3.37 10.85
N ASP A 140 8.93 2.41 11.29
CA ASP A 140 8.48 1.14 11.90
C ASP A 140 7.76 1.31 13.26
N ASP A 141 8.18 2.29 14.06
CA ASP A 141 7.63 2.56 15.39
C ASP A 141 6.55 3.64 15.40
N TRP A 142 6.02 3.97 14.22
CA TRP A 142 4.99 4.97 14.09
C TRP A 142 3.72 4.59 14.86
N LEU A 143 3.22 5.56 15.63
CA LEU A 143 1.94 5.49 16.31
C LEU A 143 0.89 6.23 15.48
N PRO A 144 -0.24 5.58 15.18
CA PRO A 144 -1.27 6.17 14.36
C PRO A 144 -1.83 7.44 15.00
N ARG A 145 -1.99 8.47 14.18
CA ARG A 145 -2.75 9.68 14.52
C ARG A 145 -3.91 9.78 13.55
N ARG A 146 -5.11 10.06 14.05
CA ARG A 146 -6.27 10.28 13.18
C ARG A 146 -5.98 11.50 12.30
N VAL A 147 -6.01 11.29 11.00
CA VAL A 147 -5.89 12.36 10.02
C VAL A 147 -7.30 12.79 9.64
N SER A 148 -7.54 14.10 9.59
CA SER A 148 -8.81 14.61 9.05
C SER A 148 -8.91 14.22 7.58
N PRO A 149 -10.04 13.66 7.09
CA PRO A 149 -10.22 13.33 5.68
C PRO A 149 -9.98 14.51 4.73
N ASP A 150 -10.23 15.73 5.22
CA ASP A 150 -10.08 16.99 4.49
C ASP A 150 -8.71 17.66 4.69
N ALA A 151 -7.81 17.04 5.46
CA ALA A 151 -6.47 17.59 5.70
C ALA A 151 -5.73 17.78 4.37
N ARG A 152 -5.21 18.99 4.17
CA ARG A 152 -4.35 19.30 3.03
C ARG A 152 -2.99 18.60 3.17
N ASP A 153 -2.48 18.55 4.40
CA ASP A 153 -1.23 17.91 4.77
C ASP A 153 -1.52 16.65 5.58
N VAL A 154 -1.17 15.51 5.02
CA VAL A 154 -1.32 14.19 5.64
C VAL A 154 0.06 13.75 6.13
N HIS A 155 0.14 13.44 7.43
CA HIS A 155 1.37 12.99 8.08
C HIS A 155 1.22 11.53 8.52
N ILE A 156 2.07 10.66 7.99
CA ILE A 156 2.10 9.22 8.28
C ILE A 156 3.53 8.88 8.73
N GLY A 157 3.79 9.03 10.03
CA GLY A 157 5.15 9.03 10.57
C GLY A 157 5.96 10.17 9.95
N ASP A 158 7.06 9.82 9.29
CA ASP A 158 7.92 10.77 8.57
C ASP A 158 7.48 11.04 7.13
N VAL A 159 6.42 10.38 6.67
CA VAL A 159 5.85 10.61 5.34
C VAL A 159 4.92 11.81 5.41
N VAL A 160 5.18 12.81 4.58
CA VAL A 160 4.32 13.99 4.41
C VAL A 160 3.74 13.98 3.00
N ILE A 161 2.42 14.09 2.91
CA ILE A 161 1.70 14.16 1.64
C ILE A 161 0.87 15.43 1.64
N ASN A 162 1.28 16.41 0.84
CA ASN A 162 0.44 17.58 0.56
C ASN A 162 -0.46 17.28 -0.63
N ARG A 163 -1.77 17.40 -0.42
CA ARG A 163 -2.81 17.10 -1.40
C ARG A 163 -3.49 18.38 -1.88
N GLN A 164 -3.80 18.41 -3.16
CA GLN A 164 -4.67 19.40 -3.79
C GLN A 164 -5.55 18.72 -4.83
N VAL A 165 -6.87 18.87 -4.72
CA VAL A 165 -7.82 18.37 -5.72
C VAL A 165 -8.17 19.52 -6.67
N VAL A 166 -8.06 19.27 -7.98
CA VAL A 166 -8.44 20.20 -9.04
C VAL A 166 -9.60 19.58 -9.80
N LYS A 167 -10.78 20.18 -9.66
CA LYS A 167 -11.99 19.73 -10.36
C LYS A 167 -11.87 20.02 -11.84
N ARG A 168 -12.18 19.02 -12.68
CA ARG A 168 -12.24 19.25 -14.12
C ARG A 168 -13.60 19.83 -14.52
N PRO A 169 -13.65 20.88 -15.36
CA PRO A 169 -14.90 21.56 -15.73
C PRO A 169 -15.79 20.75 -16.68
N ASP A 170 -15.25 19.71 -17.31
CA ASP A 170 -15.94 18.80 -18.24
C ASP A 170 -16.65 17.63 -17.55
N GLY A 171 -16.54 17.50 -16.21
CA GLY A 171 -17.11 16.40 -15.45
C GLY A 171 -16.33 15.09 -15.58
N GLU A 172 -15.13 15.11 -16.16
CA GLU A 172 -14.19 13.99 -16.10
C GLU A 172 -13.68 13.76 -14.66
N ARG A 173 -12.87 12.71 -14.47
CA ARG A 173 -12.24 12.41 -13.17
C ARG A 173 -11.45 13.61 -12.66
N ASP A 174 -11.60 13.90 -11.36
CA ASP A 174 -10.85 14.98 -10.70
C ASP A 174 -9.34 14.75 -10.83
N ILE A 175 -8.56 15.82 -10.85
CA ILE A 175 -7.10 15.73 -10.82
C ILE A 175 -6.64 15.84 -9.38
N VAL A 176 -5.90 14.86 -8.89
CA VAL A 176 -5.31 14.88 -7.54
C VAL A 176 -3.83 15.18 -7.65
N VAL A 177 -3.46 16.40 -7.26
CA VAL A 177 -2.07 16.83 -7.20
C VAL A 177 -1.50 16.51 -5.82
N LEU A 178 -0.44 15.73 -5.80
CA LEU A 178 0.29 15.30 -4.62
C LEU A 178 1.67 15.93 -4.59
N HIS A 179 2.17 16.19 -3.39
CA HIS A 179 3.56 16.50 -3.16
C HIS A 179 4.04 15.64 -2.00
N LEU A 180 4.98 14.75 -2.29
CA LEU A 180 5.45 13.71 -1.38
C LEU A 180 6.76 14.14 -0.73
N GLN A 181 6.90 13.86 0.56
CA GLN A 181 8.15 13.91 1.29
C GLN A 181 8.24 12.67 2.17
N GLY A 182 9.44 12.11 2.28
CA GLY A 182 9.71 10.90 3.05
C GLY A 182 11.11 10.41 2.77
N GLN A 183 11.52 9.37 3.49
CA GLN A 183 12.81 8.71 3.32
C GLN A 183 12.58 7.21 3.23
N LEU A 184 13.44 6.50 2.51
CA LEU A 184 13.39 5.05 2.45
C LEU A 184 13.62 4.46 3.85
N ARG A 185 12.62 3.76 4.39
CA ARG A 185 12.70 3.06 5.69
C ARG A 185 12.87 1.56 5.51
N ARG A 186 12.31 1.00 4.45
CA ARG A 186 12.37 -0.44 4.16
C ARG A 186 12.35 -0.73 2.67
N THR A 187 13.02 -1.81 2.29
CA THR A 187 13.07 -2.29 0.90
C THR A 187 12.25 -3.55 0.74
N LEU A 188 11.31 -3.55 -0.22
CA LEU A 188 10.47 -4.68 -0.56
C LEU A 188 10.63 -5.03 -2.05
N SER A 189 10.32 -6.26 -2.43
CA SER A 189 10.19 -6.62 -3.84
C SER A 189 8.86 -6.17 -4.41
N LYS A 190 8.80 -6.00 -5.74
CA LYS A 190 7.56 -5.66 -6.46
C LYS A 190 6.47 -6.69 -6.19
N ASP A 191 6.81 -7.98 -6.27
CA ASP A 191 5.88 -9.08 -6.00
C ASP A 191 5.34 -9.07 -4.56
N HIS A 192 6.21 -8.91 -3.55
CA HIS A 192 5.76 -8.86 -2.16
C HIS A 192 4.87 -7.66 -1.89
N LEU A 193 5.24 -6.49 -2.43
CA LEU A 193 4.42 -5.29 -2.27
C LEU A 193 3.10 -5.39 -3.03
N GLN A 194 3.08 -5.99 -4.21
CA GLN A 194 1.84 -6.28 -4.94
C GLN A 194 0.90 -7.14 -4.10
N ARG A 195 1.40 -8.24 -3.51
CA ARG A 195 0.62 -9.07 -2.58
C ARG A 195 0.08 -8.28 -1.39
N LEU A 196 0.85 -7.36 -0.82
CA LEU A 196 0.38 -6.47 0.26
C LEU A 196 -0.75 -5.53 -0.22
N LEU A 197 -0.61 -4.96 -1.43
CA LEU A 197 -1.61 -4.09 -2.03
C LEU A 197 -2.91 -4.83 -2.36
N ASP A 198 -2.81 -6.12 -2.69
CA ASP A 198 -3.94 -7.02 -2.96
C ASP A 198 -4.58 -7.58 -1.67
N GLY A 199 -4.15 -7.08 -0.50
CA GLY A 199 -4.73 -7.41 0.81
C GLY A 199 -3.98 -8.51 1.59
N GLY A 200 -2.90 -9.05 1.03
CA GLY A 200 -2.08 -10.09 1.66
C GLY A 200 -1.56 -9.71 3.06
N PRO A 201 -1.04 -10.70 3.82
CA PRO A 201 -0.58 -10.48 5.19
C PRO A 201 0.43 -9.33 5.29
N PRO A 202 0.26 -8.37 6.22
CA PRO A 202 1.06 -7.14 6.28
C PRO A 202 2.46 -7.36 6.87
N LEU A 203 3.23 -8.32 6.34
CA LEU A 203 4.55 -8.68 6.86
C LEU A 203 5.65 -7.79 6.27
N SER A 204 6.59 -7.38 7.13
CA SER A 204 7.74 -6.54 6.76
C SER A 204 8.76 -7.26 5.86
N GLN A 205 8.74 -8.59 5.91
CA GLN A 205 9.58 -9.47 5.11
C GLN A 205 8.68 -10.55 4.52
N ASP A 206 8.99 -10.98 3.31
CA ASP A 206 8.38 -12.18 2.75
C ASP A 206 9.02 -13.40 3.42
N PRO A 207 8.30 -14.15 4.27
CA PRO A 207 8.88 -15.32 4.90
C PRO A 207 9.21 -16.42 3.87
N TRP A 208 8.68 -16.36 2.64
CA TRP A 208 8.82 -17.43 1.65
C TRP A 208 8.99 -16.88 0.24
N ARG A 209 10.25 -16.73 -0.20
CA ARG A 209 10.68 -16.37 -1.58
C ARG A 209 10.20 -17.32 -2.70
N GLN A 210 9.20 -18.16 -2.44
CA GLN A 210 8.64 -19.11 -3.38
C GLN A 210 7.15 -18.82 -3.51
N SER A 211 6.79 -18.26 -4.66
CA SER A 211 5.42 -18.10 -5.11
C SER A 211 4.80 -19.49 -5.31
N ILE A 212 4.17 -20.01 -4.27
CA ILE A 212 3.29 -21.19 -4.34
C ILE A 212 1.85 -20.72 -4.16
N PHE A 213 1.45 -19.60 -4.78
CA PHE A 213 0.16 -18.95 -4.55
C PHE A 213 -0.84 -19.22 -5.68
N SER A 214 -1.99 -19.80 -5.34
CA SER A 214 -3.22 -19.66 -6.14
C SER A 214 -4.19 -18.73 -5.41
N ASN A 215 -5.01 -18.00 -6.16
CA ASN A 215 -6.04 -17.10 -5.61
C ASN A 215 -7.13 -17.84 -4.82
N ASP A 216 -7.19 -19.17 -4.88
CA ASP A 216 -8.16 -20.01 -4.16
C ASP A 216 -7.68 -20.47 -2.77
N ASP A 217 -6.42 -20.19 -2.40
CA ASP A 217 -5.86 -20.67 -1.13
C ASP A 217 -6.13 -19.74 0.07
N ILE A 218 -7.21 -18.97 0.00
CA ILE A 218 -7.45 -17.56 0.40
C ILE A 218 -7.02 -17.11 1.84
N SER A 219 -6.48 -17.96 2.70
CA SER A 219 -6.57 -17.82 4.16
C SER A 219 -5.58 -18.71 4.91
N ARG A 220 -4.37 -18.89 4.37
CA ARG A 220 -3.52 -20.05 4.61
C ARG A 220 -3.06 -20.35 6.05
N GLY A 221 -3.31 -19.47 7.03
CA GLY A 221 -3.07 -19.75 8.46
C GLY A 221 -1.59 -19.85 8.87
N GLY A 222 -0.71 -20.41 8.03
CA GLY A 222 0.69 -20.67 8.34
C GLY A 222 1.50 -19.42 8.64
N TRP A 223 1.11 -18.25 8.12
CA TRP A 223 1.78 -16.98 8.47
C TRP A 223 1.49 -16.56 9.92
N ILE A 224 0.27 -16.78 10.44
CA ILE A 224 -0.08 -16.57 11.85
C ILE A 224 0.70 -17.56 12.72
N ILE A 225 0.78 -18.82 12.28
CA ILE A 225 1.56 -19.84 12.96
C ILE A 225 3.05 -19.45 13.01
N GLY A 226 3.60 -18.96 11.90
CA GLY A 226 4.98 -18.48 11.83
C GLY A 226 5.26 -17.33 12.81
N ILE A 227 4.33 -16.38 12.93
CA ILE A 227 4.41 -15.32 13.95
C ILE A 227 4.39 -15.90 15.36
N GLY A 228 3.55 -16.90 15.61
CA GLY A 228 3.46 -17.59 16.91
C GLY A 228 4.69 -18.42 17.25
N LEU A 229 5.39 -18.96 16.25
CA LEU A 229 6.63 -19.73 16.41
C LEU A 229 7.88 -18.85 16.64
N GLU A 230 7.75 -17.52 16.52
CA GLU A 230 8.87 -16.60 16.68
C GLU A 230 8.97 -16.13 18.14
N PRO A 231 9.94 -16.62 18.93
CA PRO A 231 9.98 -16.36 20.38
C PRO A 231 10.25 -14.88 20.70
N THR A 232 11.04 -14.20 19.87
CA THR A 232 11.38 -12.78 20.03
C THR A 232 10.46 -11.91 19.17
N TRP A 233 9.16 -12.04 19.40
CA TRP A 233 8.20 -11.22 18.68
C TRP A 233 8.39 -9.74 18.98
N ASP A 234 8.57 -8.98 17.90
CA ASP A 234 8.57 -7.53 17.91
C ASP A 234 7.59 -7.08 16.82
N SER A 235 6.44 -6.55 17.24
CA SER A 235 5.43 -6.03 16.32
C SER A 235 5.99 -5.03 15.30
N LYS A 236 7.03 -4.27 15.67
CA LYS A 236 7.69 -3.29 14.79
C LYS A 236 8.51 -3.94 13.69
N LYS A 237 9.00 -5.16 13.93
CA LYS A 237 9.82 -5.91 12.96
C LYS A 237 9.01 -6.92 12.18
N ALA A 238 7.92 -7.43 12.72
CA ALA A 238 7.12 -8.46 12.07
C ALA A 238 6.19 -7.88 10.99
N PHE A 239 5.57 -6.74 11.27
CA PHE A 239 4.55 -6.14 10.40
C PHE A 239 5.04 -4.84 9.76
N VAL A 240 4.51 -4.53 8.58
CA VAL A 240 4.57 -3.15 8.07
C VAL A 240 3.76 -2.24 9.00
N PRO A 241 4.12 -0.96 9.18
CA PRO A 241 3.43 -0.05 10.11
C PRO A 241 2.06 0.41 9.60
N VAL A 242 1.79 0.24 8.29
CA VAL A 242 0.55 0.62 7.63
C VAL A 242 0.05 -0.58 6.84
N TYR A 243 -1.24 -0.90 6.95
CA TYR A 243 -1.84 -2.02 6.22
C TYR A 243 -2.96 -1.56 5.28
N VAL A 244 -3.07 -2.21 4.12
CA VAL A 244 -3.98 -1.80 3.04
C VAL A 244 -5.40 -2.33 3.28
N ASP A 245 -5.55 -3.60 3.68
CA ASP A 245 -6.87 -4.22 3.82
C ASP A 245 -6.90 -5.52 4.68
N SER A 246 -6.63 -5.47 6.00
CA SER A 246 -6.43 -6.70 6.82
C SER A 246 -7.26 -6.93 8.12
N VAL A 247 -8.43 -6.30 8.35
CA VAL A 247 -9.42 -6.55 9.45
C VAL A 247 -10.97 -6.46 9.10
N GLN A 248 -11.61 -7.36 8.31
CA GLN A 248 -13.00 -7.18 7.76
C GLN A 248 -13.99 -7.84 8.71
N TYR A 249 -14.30 -7.14 9.79
CA TYR A 249 -15.18 -7.53 10.88
C TYR A 249 -16.71 -7.23 10.78
N LYS A 250 -17.67 -8.11 10.47
CA LYS A 250 -19.13 -7.72 10.46
C LYS A 250 -19.50 -6.52 9.55
N GLY A 251 -18.81 -6.35 8.42
CA GLY A 251 -18.86 -5.13 7.57
C GLY A 251 -17.68 -4.15 7.81
N GLN A 252 -16.83 -4.41 8.82
CA GLN A 252 -15.51 -3.78 9.02
C GLN A 252 -14.52 -4.33 7.95
N ARG A 253 -13.24 -3.87 7.83
CA ARG A 253 -12.24 -4.07 6.69
C ARG A 253 -10.96 -4.98 6.76
N GLY A 254 -10.82 -6.11 6.02
CA GLY A 254 -9.76 -7.15 5.83
C GLY A 254 -10.03 -8.64 6.23
N SER A 255 -10.67 -9.34 5.31
CA SER A 255 -11.23 -10.69 5.43
C SER A 255 -10.18 -11.79 5.52
N LEU A 256 -8.97 -11.52 5.01
CA LEU A 256 -7.89 -12.49 4.89
C LEU A 256 -7.34 -12.94 6.25
N PHE A 257 -7.26 -12.01 7.21
CA PHE A 257 -6.86 -12.32 8.59
C PHE A 257 -7.85 -13.27 9.26
N TRP A 258 -9.13 -12.91 9.24
CA TRP A 258 -10.18 -13.70 9.88
C TRP A 258 -10.34 -15.07 9.25
N ARG A 259 -10.31 -15.17 7.92
CA ARG A 259 -10.31 -16.46 7.25
C ARG A 259 -9.08 -17.28 7.65
N SER A 260 -7.93 -16.65 7.92
CA SER A 260 -6.72 -17.36 8.39
C SER A 260 -6.89 -17.95 9.78
N ILE A 261 -7.57 -17.25 10.70
CA ILE A 261 -7.93 -17.81 12.00
C ILE A 261 -8.94 -18.96 11.84
N ASP A 262 -9.96 -18.76 11.00
CA ASP A 262 -10.98 -19.79 10.74
C ASP A 262 -10.33 -21.06 10.20
N ARG A 263 -9.37 -20.93 9.28
CA ARG A 263 -8.58 -22.06 8.77
C ARG A 263 -7.78 -22.77 9.86
N ILE A 264 -7.03 -22.04 10.69
CA ILE A 264 -6.26 -22.66 11.79
C ILE A 264 -7.21 -23.42 12.72
N THR A 265 -8.35 -22.82 13.03
CA THR A 265 -9.38 -23.43 13.88
C THR A 265 -9.90 -24.72 13.24
N HIS A 266 -10.22 -24.72 11.94
CA HIS A 266 -10.65 -25.91 11.20
C HIS A 266 -9.57 -26.99 11.14
N MET A 267 -8.31 -26.63 10.87
CA MET A 267 -7.20 -27.59 10.89
C MET A 267 -7.10 -28.28 12.26
N LEU A 268 -7.22 -27.51 13.35
CA LEU A 268 -7.19 -28.08 14.69
C LEU A 268 -8.44 -28.93 15.01
N SER A 269 -9.64 -28.50 14.59
CA SER A 269 -10.88 -29.23 14.90
C SER A 269 -11.09 -30.48 14.07
N ASP A 270 -10.69 -30.46 12.80
CA ASP A 270 -11.10 -31.48 11.83
C ASP A 270 -9.99 -32.51 11.60
N ILE A 271 -8.73 -32.14 11.88
CA ILE A 271 -7.57 -33.02 11.71
C ILE A 271 -6.96 -33.37 13.07
N TRP A 272 -6.55 -32.35 13.84
CA TRP A 272 -5.79 -32.60 15.08
C TRP A 272 -6.67 -33.21 16.16
N LEU A 273 -7.88 -32.69 16.37
CA LEU A 273 -8.75 -33.18 17.44
C LEU A 273 -9.11 -34.68 17.26
N PRO A 274 -9.56 -35.16 16.07
CA PRO A 274 -9.77 -36.58 15.83
C PRO A 274 -8.48 -37.40 15.93
N ALA A 275 -7.36 -36.91 15.38
CA ALA A 275 -6.10 -37.64 15.40
C ALA A 275 -5.55 -37.86 16.82
N PHE A 276 -5.87 -36.97 17.78
CA PHE A 276 -5.47 -37.06 19.18
C PHE A 276 -6.64 -37.42 20.12
N GLU A 277 -7.77 -37.88 19.58
CA GLU A 277 -8.90 -38.36 20.38
C GLU A 277 -8.49 -39.60 21.19
N GLY A 278 -8.66 -39.53 22.51
CA GLY A 278 -8.21 -40.57 23.45
C GLY A 278 -6.77 -40.43 23.96
N SER A 279 -5.94 -39.58 23.35
CA SER A 279 -4.58 -39.29 23.84
C SER A 279 -4.63 -38.23 24.95
N SER A 280 -5.01 -38.61 26.19
CA SER A 280 -4.83 -37.72 27.35
C SER A 280 -3.34 -37.69 27.73
N PRO A 281 -2.65 -36.52 27.77
CA PRO A 281 -3.15 -35.14 27.87
C PRO A 281 -3.14 -34.30 26.58
N ALA A 282 -2.72 -34.84 25.43
CA ALA A 282 -2.61 -34.10 24.17
C ALA A 282 -3.98 -33.65 23.63
N GLY A 283 -4.98 -34.52 23.60
CA GLY A 283 -6.32 -34.22 23.10
C GLY A 283 -7.01 -33.10 23.90
N ASP A 284 -6.83 -33.06 25.22
CA ASP A 284 -7.38 -32.00 26.07
C ASP A 284 -6.74 -30.63 25.77
N LYS A 285 -5.45 -30.61 25.44
CA LYS A 285 -4.76 -29.38 25.03
C LYS A 285 -5.27 -28.89 23.67
N VAL A 286 -5.51 -29.80 22.72
CA VAL A 286 -6.08 -29.44 21.40
C VAL A 286 -7.46 -28.78 21.59
N LYS A 287 -8.33 -29.37 22.42
CA LYS A 287 -9.65 -28.80 22.75
C LYS A 287 -9.55 -27.38 23.30
N LYS A 288 -8.70 -27.17 24.31
CA LYS A 288 -8.49 -25.83 24.91
C LYS A 288 -7.95 -24.81 23.91
N ALA A 289 -7.05 -25.20 23.02
CA ALA A 289 -6.55 -24.31 21.98
C ALA A 289 -7.66 -23.90 21.00
N ILE A 290 -8.50 -24.85 20.57
CA ILE A 290 -9.68 -24.56 19.73
C ILE A 290 -10.63 -23.60 20.45
N GLU A 291 -10.92 -23.83 21.74
CA GLU A 291 -11.75 -22.94 22.55
C GLU A 291 -11.16 -21.52 22.62
N ALA A 292 -9.85 -21.39 22.81
CA ALA A 292 -9.18 -20.09 22.84
C ALA A 292 -9.25 -19.37 21.48
N LEU A 293 -9.06 -20.07 20.36
CA LEU A 293 -9.19 -19.51 19.01
C LEU A 293 -10.63 -19.06 18.72
N LYS A 294 -11.62 -19.90 19.06
CA LYS A 294 -13.04 -19.55 18.93
C LYS A 294 -13.41 -18.35 19.79
N PHE A 295 -12.96 -18.31 21.04
CA PHE A 295 -13.13 -17.14 21.91
C PHE A 295 -12.56 -15.87 21.28
N MET A 296 -11.31 -15.91 20.81
CA MET A 296 -10.65 -14.78 20.16
C MET A 296 -11.39 -14.33 18.89
N ARG A 297 -11.94 -15.28 18.13
CA ARG A 297 -12.72 -15.04 16.92
C ARG A 297 -14.09 -14.40 17.20
N GLU A 298 -14.78 -14.87 18.23
CA GLU A 298 -16.11 -14.40 18.61
C GLU A 298 -16.08 -13.06 19.34
N ARG A 299 -15.10 -12.89 20.23
CA ARG A 299 -14.92 -11.70 21.08
C ARG A 299 -13.99 -10.66 20.46
N GLU A 300 -13.31 -11.01 19.38
CA GLU A 300 -12.34 -10.16 18.68
C GLU A 300 -11.25 -9.60 19.60
N THR A 301 -10.81 -10.41 20.54
CA THR A 301 -9.90 -9.96 21.57
C THR A 301 -8.97 -11.05 22.05
N GLU A 302 -7.69 -10.71 22.15
CA GLU A 302 -6.66 -11.54 22.80
C GLU A 302 -6.83 -11.57 24.33
N SER A 303 -7.48 -10.56 24.90
CA SER A 303 -7.68 -10.45 26.35
C SER A 303 -8.59 -11.57 26.87
N GLY A 304 -8.04 -12.44 27.72
CA GLY A 304 -8.75 -13.60 28.28
C GLY A 304 -8.43 -14.94 27.60
N ALA A 305 -7.81 -14.94 26.41
CA ALA A 305 -7.40 -16.17 25.72
C ALA A 305 -6.37 -16.98 26.54
N GLN A 306 -5.47 -16.29 27.24
CA GLN A 306 -4.45 -16.91 28.11
C GLN A 306 -5.05 -17.69 29.30
N ASN A 307 -6.26 -17.32 29.75
CA ASN A 307 -6.94 -18.04 30.83
C ASN A 307 -7.49 -19.39 30.34
N ILE A 308 -7.78 -19.50 29.04
CA ILE A 308 -8.28 -20.72 28.40
C ILE A 308 -7.09 -21.62 28.03
N PHE A 309 -6.08 -21.03 27.40
CA PHE A 309 -4.87 -21.72 26.99
C PHE A 309 -3.64 -20.86 27.35
N PRO A 310 -2.89 -21.20 28.40
CA PRO A 310 -1.66 -20.49 28.75
C PRO A 310 -0.58 -20.84 27.72
N ALA A 311 -0.54 -20.07 26.64
CA ALA A 311 0.41 -20.25 25.56
C ALA A 311 1.83 -19.90 26.03
N SER A 312 2.64 -20.93 26.27
CA SER A 312 4.08 -20.77 26.46
C SER A 312 4.78 -21.73 25.51
N LEU A 313 5.62 -21.20 24.62
CA LEU A 313 6.46 -22.03 23.76
C LEU A 313 7.45 -22.81 24.64
N PRO A 314 7.41 -24.15 24.63
CA PRO A 314 8.22 -24.96 25.55
C PRO A 314 9.71 -25.00 25.16
N ALA A 315 10.03 -24.90 23.87
CA ALA A 315 11.40 -24.82 23.34
C ALA A 315 11.39 -24.15 21.96
N THR A 316 12.48 -23.51 21.55
CA THR A 316 12.61 -22.90 20.22
C THR A 316 12.66 -23.99 19.14
N PRO A 317 11.71 -24.01 18.17
CA PRO A 317 11.73 -24.99 17.10
C PRO A 317 12.97 -24.84 16.22
N THR A 318 13.46 -25.98 15.70
CA THR A 318 14.44 -25.97 14.60
C THR A 318 13.82 -25.35 13.34
N SER A 319 14.64 -24.80 12.44
CA SER A 319 14.16 -24.23 11.17
C SER A 319 13.38 -25.25 10.32
N ALA A 320 13.73 -26.53 10.40
CA ALA A 320 13.02 -27.61 9.72
C ALA A 320 11.62 -27.82 10.32
N GLN A 321 11.50 -27.88 11.65
CA GLN A 321 10.20 -27.98 12.33
C GLN A 321 9.33 -26.75 12.05
N LYS A 322 9.89 -25.53 12.09
CA LYS A 322 9.14 -24.30 11.75
C LYS A 322 8.53 -24.42 10.36
N ARG A 323 9.32 -24.81 9.36
CA ARG A 323 8.87 -24.97 7.98
C ARG A 323 7.79 -26.03 7.86
N MET A 324 8.01 -27.21 8.42
CA MET A 324 7.04 -28.32 8.42
C MET A 324 5.69 -27.90 9.03
N ILE A 325 5.71 -27.24 10.19
CA ILE A 325 4.49 -26.76 10.85
C ILE A 325 3.77 -25.74 9.96
N ILE A 326 4.49 -24.74 9.44
CA ILE A 326 3.90 -23.67 8.62
C ILE A 326 3.31 -24.24 7.31
N ASP A 327 4.03 -25.15 6.66
CA ASP A 327 3.60 -25.80 5.43
C ASP A 327 2.34 -26.64 5.66
N HIS A 328 2.22 -27.31 6.80
CA HIS A 328 1.01 -28.06 7.16
C HIS A 328 -0.24 -27.16 7.21
N PHE A 329 -0.14 -25.99 7.82
CA PHE A 329 -1.29 -25.06 7.87
C PHE A 329 -1.57 -24.41 6.51
N ASN A 330 -0.55 -24.23 5.67
CA ASN A 330 -0.71 -23.71 4.31
C ASN A 330 -1.24 -24.75 3.31
N GLY A 331 -0.99 -26.04 3.54
CA GLY A 331 -1.38 -27.15 2.68
C GLY A 331 -2.87 -27.54 2.77
N PRO A 332 -3.37 -28.39 1.87
CA PRO A 332 -4.78 -28.77 1.82
C PRO A 332 -5.23 -29.46 3.13
N PRO A 333 -6.45 -29.17 3.64
CA PRO A 333 -6.93 -29.69 4.91
C PRO A 333 -7.52 -31.10 4.75
N ILE A 334 -6.77 -32.04 4.17
CA ILE A 334 -7.28 -33.38 3.89
C ILE A 334 -6.33 -34.42 4.48
N LEU A 335 -6.80 -35.11 5.51
CA LEU A 335 -6.20 -36.32 6.03
C LEU A 335 -7.31 -37.36 6.20
N ALA A 336 -7.19 -38.50 5.51
CA ALA A 336 -8.12 -39.61 5.71
C ALA A 336 -7.92 -40.23 7.11
N GLU A 337 -8.97 -40.78 7.71
CA GLU A 337 -8.91 -41.39 9.05
C GLU A 337 -7.85 -42.48 9.17
N SER A 338 -7.61 -43.23 8.08
CA SER A 338 -6.55 -44.24 8.01
C SER A 338 -5.14 -43.68 8.19
N GLY A 339 -4.95 -42.37 7.98
CA GLY A 339 -3.69 -41.66 8.19
C GLY A 339 -3.46 -41.14 9.62
N PHE A 340 -4.48 -41.17 10.49
CA PHE A 340 -4.36 -40.64 11.86
C PHE A 340 -3.29 -41.31 12.72
N PRO A 341 -3.06 -42.64 12.67
CA PRO A 341 -1.98 -43.25 13.45
C PRO A 341 -0.59 -42.74 13.05
N GLN A 342 -0.33 -42.61 11.74
CA GLN A 342 0.94 -42.09 11.24
C GLN A 342 1.12 -40.61 11.60
N PHE A 343 0.06 -39.81 11.40
CA PHE A 343 0.05 -38.40 11.77
C PHE A 343 0.31 -38.21 13.27
N ARG A 344 -0.36 -38.98 14.14
CA ARG A 344 -0.12 -38.93 15.58
C ARG A 344 1.35 -39.19 15.91
N ASN A 345 1.93 -40.26 15.38
CA ASN A 345 3.34 -40.61 15.65
C ASN A 345 4.31 -39.50 15.20
N GLU A 346 4.03 -38.85 14.07
CA GLU A 346 4.86 -37.78 13.54
C GLU A 346 4.70 -36.46 14.32
N TRP A 347 3.47 -36.11 14.70
CA TRP A 347 3.14 -34.79 15.24
C TRP A 347 3.04 -34.72 16.76
N GLU A 348 2.90 -35.85 17.46
CA GLU A 348 2.81 -35.90 18.93
C GLU A 348 3.92 -35.11 19.64
N PRO A 349 5.21 -35.21 19.25
CA PRO A 349 6.28 -34.42 19.86
C PRO A 349 6.12 -32.90 19.64
N LEU A 350 5.41 -32.50 18.59
CA LEU A 350 5.23 -31.11 18.17
C LEU A 350 3.93 -30.50 18.70
N VAL A 351 2.98 -31.29 19.24
CA VAL A 351 1.67 -30.82 19.71
C VAL A 351 1.78 -29.58 20.60
N PRO A 352 2.59 -29.56 21.68
CA PRO A 352 2.64 -28.39 22.57
C PRO A 352 3.06 -27.11 21.84
N MET A 353 3.98 -27.24 20.88
CA MET A 353 4.53 -26.14 20.11
C MET A 353 3.53 -25.62 19.07
N VAL A 354 2.85 -26.52 18.35
CA VAL A 354 1.85 -26.12 17.35
C VAL A 354 0.68 -25.40 18.01
N LEU A 355 0.17 -25.93 19.12
CA LEU A 355 -0.97 -25.32 19.83
C LEU A 355 -0.59 -23.97 20.43
N ALA A 356 0.59 -23.85 21.04
CA ALA A 356 1.09 -22.58 21.53
C ALA A 356 1.27 -21.56 20.40
N ALA A 357 1.85 -21.97 19.26
CA ALA A 357 2.04 -21.08 18.11
C ALA A 357 0.71 -20.61 17.49
N ALA A 358 -0.30 -21.48 17.40
CA ALA A 358 -1.62 -21.12 16.91
C ALA A 358 -2.28 -20.03 17.76
N VAL A 359 -2.31 -20.24 19.08
CA VAL A 359 -2.93 -19.29 20.02
C VAL A 359 -2.11 -18.00 20.09
N GLU A 360 -0.80 -18.09 20.34
CA GLU A 360 0.09 -16.94 20.50
C GLU A 360 0.20 -16.11 19.21
N GLY A 361 0.31 -16.77 18.06
CA GLY A 361 0.32 -16.11 16.76
C GLY A 361 -0.95 -15.31 16.51
N THR A 362 -2.11 -15.89 16.84
CA THR A 362 -3.42 -15.22 16.72
C THR A 362 -3.51 -14.02 17.65
N MET A 363 -3.09 -14.18 18.91
CA MET A 363 -3.05 -13.08 19.89
C MET A 363 -2.21 -11.91 19.39
N ARG A 364 -1.00 -12.19 18.88
CA ARG A 364 -0.07 -11.18 18.35
C ARG A 364 -0.65 -10.45 17.14
N CYS A 365 -1.30 -11.18 16.23
CA CYS A 365 -1.97 -10.58 15.09
C CYS A 365 -3.14 -9.69 15.52
N LEU A 366 -4.01 -10.16 16.44
CA LEU A 366 -5.11 -9.37 16.99
C LEU A 366 -4.61 -8.07 17.63
N ALA A 367 -3.57 -8.16 18.46
CA ALA A 367 -2.98 -6.99 19.09
C ALA A 367 -2.46 -5.98 18.07
N TYR A 368 -1.87 -6.44 16.96
CA TYR A 368 -1.45 -5.57 15.85
C TYR A 368 -2.65 -4.89 15.16
N PHE A 369 -3.65 -5.68 14.76
CA PHE A 369 -4.81 -5.22 13.99
C PHE A 369 -5.80 -4.35 14.77
N LYS A 370 -5.81 -4.44 16.09
CA LYS A 370 -6.64 -3.58 16.94
C LYS A 370 -6.18 -2.13 17.01
N ASN A 371 -4.98 -1.78 16.52
CA ASN A 371 -4.46 -0.43 16.61
C ASN A 371 -5.08 0.47 15.53
N PRO A 372 -6.10 1.30 15.87
CA PRO A 372 -6.80 2.08 14.86
C PRO A 372 -5.92 3.19 14.32
N GLY A 373 -6.11 3.52 13.05
CA GLY A 373 -5.36 4.52 12.29
C GLY A 373 -4.11 3.98 11.59
N ARG A 374 -3.78 2.69 11.68
CA ARG A 374 -2.74 2.05 10.85
C ARG A 374 -3.26 1.63 9.47
N GLU A 375 -4.54 1.83 9.22
CA GLU A 375 -5.18 1.48 7.98
C GLU A 375 -4.90 2.53 6.92
N MET A 376 -4.29 2.11 5.81
CA MET A 376 -3.94 2.97 4.68
C MET A 376 -5.14 3.81 4.22
N HIS A 377 -6.33 3.21 4.19
CA HIS A 377 -7.55 3.88 3.74
C HIS A 377 -8.10 4.94 4.71
N LEU A 378 -7.77 4.88 6.01
CA LEU A 378 -8.15 5.93 6.97
C LEU A 378 -7.16 7.08 6.91
N LEU A 379 -5.91 6.79 6.57
CA LEU A 379 -4.84 7.78 6.43
C LEU A 379 -4.93 8.54 5.11
N MET A 380 -5.22 7.81 4.04
CA MET A 380 -5.47 8.30 2.70
C MET A 380 -6.86 7.79 2.34
N PRO A 381 -7.92 8.63 2.44
CA PRO A 381 -9.26 8.22 2.06
C PRO A 381 -9.17 7.60 0.67
N SER A 382 -9.37 6.28 0.56
CA SER A 382 -9.14 5.52 -0.69
C SER A 382 -9.94 6.12 -1.84
N GLY A 383 -11.10 6.70 -1.52
CA GLY A 383 -11.88 7.54 -2.41
C GLY A 383 -11.04 8.56 -3.18
N VAL A 384 -10.06 9.24 -2.57
CA VAL A 384 -9.24 10.27 -3.23
C VAL A 384 -8.22 9.68 -4.20
N LEU A 385 -7.49 8.64 -3.79
CA LEU A 385 -6.50 8.00 -4.68
C LEU A 385 -7.17 7.26 -5.84
N ASP A 386 -8.39 6.79 -5.63
CA ASP A 386 -9.14 6.02 -6.62
C ASP A 386 -10.14 6.90 -7.42
N SER A 387 -10.41 8.16 -7.00
CA SER A 387 -11.37 9.06 -7.65
C SER A 387 -10.83 9.85 -8.84
N GLY A 388 -9.51 9.92 -9.00
CA GLY A 388 -8.89 10.93 -9.85
C GLY A 388 -7.59 10.49 -10.48
N ASP A 389 -7.15 11.27 -11.46
CA ASP A 389 -5.84 11.10 -12.07
C ASP A 389 -4.78 11.71 -11.15
N LEU A 390 -3.74 10.94 -10.81
CA LEU A 390 -2.79 11.30 -9.76
C LEU A 390 -1.53 11.93 -10.35
N TYR A 391 -1.22 13.16 -9.94
CA TYR A 391 -0.04 13.88 -10.40
C TYR A 391 0.84 14.28 -9.23
N ILE A 392 2.10 13.87 -9.24
CA ILE A 392 3.09 14.35 -8.28
C ILE A 392 3.69 15.65 -8.82
N ARG A 393 3.58 16.74 -8.06
CA ARG A 393 4.17 18.04 -8.45
C ARG A 393 5.57 18.20 -7.91
N GLY A 394 6.37 18.96 -8.66
CA GLY A 394 7.61 19.54 -8.16
C GLY A 394 7.41 20.60 -7.09
N CYS A 395 8.55 21.02 -6.55
CA CYS A 395 8.73 22.21 -5.74
C CYS A 395 9.07 23.36 -6.71
#